data_AF-A0A1H2N673-F1
#
_entry.id   AF-A0A1H2N673-F1
#
_cell.length_a   1.000
_cell.length_b   1.000
_cell.length_c   1.000
_cell.angle_alpha   90.00
_cell.angle_beta   90.00
_cell.angle_gamma   90.00
#
_symmetry.space_group_name_H-M   'P 1'
#
loop_
_entity.id
_entity.type
_entity.pdbx_description
1 polymer ?
#
loop_
_entity_poly.entity_id
_entity_poly.type
_entity_poly.pdbx_seq_one_letter_code
_entity_poly.pdbx_strand_id
1 'polypeptide(L)'
;MQFRKHHQILIAFSVLLLTACDTKKDQIYQFARCVMATETVAGGSPGEVGIKTGQAVAQYQKDHGLDMNYEEIKGLAEKARLEITGSPELPAPAQVDRAKKIMISDQCKNASS
;
A
#
# COMPACT_ATOMS: atom_id res chain seq x y z
N MET A 1 -47.73 -22.66 -26.48
CA MET A 1 -47.46 -23.07 -25.08
C MET A 1 -46.37 -24.13 -25.06
N GLN A 2 -45.20 -23.84 -24.49
CA GLN A 2 -44.52 -24.70 -23.50
C GLN A 2 -43.27 -23.97 -22.98
N PHE A 3 -43.34 -23.63 -21.69
CA PHE A 3 -42.25 -23.10 -20.86
C PHE A 3 -41.33 -24.24 -20.42
N ARG A 4 -40.00 -24.07 -20.55
CA ARG A 4 -38.95 -24.75 -19.74
C ARG A 4 -37.77 -23.77 -19.61
N LYS A 5 -37.63 -22.98 -18.53
CA LYS A 5 -37.05 -23.23 -17.19
C LYS A 5 -35.53 -23.54 -17.15
N HIS A 6 -34.82 -22.65 -16.43
CA HIS A 6 -33.46 -22.71 -15.82
C HIS A 6 -32.28 -22.37 -16.76
N HIS A 7 -31.68 -21.17 -16.76
CA HIS A 7 -30.89 -20.43 -15.74
C HIS A 7 -29.70 -21.20 -15.15
N GLN A 8 -28.58 -20.46 -15.03
CA GLN A 8 -27.22 -20.87 -14.64
C GLN A 8 -26.47 -21.50 -15.83
N ILE A 9 -25.55 -20.83 -16.51
CA ILE A 9 -24.32 -20.21 -15.99
C ILE A 9 -23.87 -19.19 -17.05
N LEU A 10 -24.09 -17.90 -16.80
CA LEU A 10 -23.31 -16.83 -17.44
C LEU A 10 -22.35 -16.30 -16.37
N ILE A 11 -21.36 -17.15 -16.07
CA ILE A 11 -20.08 -16.71 -15.53
C ILE A 11 -19.38 -16.00 -16.69
N ALA A 12 -19.08 -14.72 -16.49
CA ALA A 12 -18.09 -13.89 -17.17
C ALA A 12 -18.72 -12.53 -17.41
N PHE A 13 -18.30 -11.54 -16.61
CA PHE A 13 -18.17 -10.10 -16.94
C PHE A 13 -18.41 -9.13 -15.78
N SER A 14 -18.56 -9.58 -14.54
CA SER A 14 -18.67 -8.66 -13.38
C SER A 14 -17.38 -8.50 -12.55
N VAL A 15 -16.27 -9.15 -12.93
CA VAL A 15 -14.98 -9.06 -12.22
C VAL A 15 -13.91 -8.40 -13.10
N LEU A 16 -14.24 -7.25 -13.70
CA LEU A 16 -13.28 -6.42 -14.46
C LEU A 16 -13.44 -4.92 -14.19
N LEU A 17 -14.24 -4.53 -13.19
CA LEU A 17 -14.47 -3.13 -12.79
C LEU A 17 -14.02 -2.80 -11.35
N LEU A 18 -13.18 -3.64 -10.73
CA LEU A 18 -12.64 -3.37 -9.39
C LEU A 18 -11.23 -2.73 -9.42
N THR A 19 -10.66 -2.47 -10.60
CA THR A 19 -9.33 -1.85 -10.74
C THR A 19 -9.37 -0.31 -10.79
N ALA A 20 -10.45 0.35 -10.36
CA ALA A 20 -10.64 1.79 -10.69
C ALA A 20 -11.33 2.66 -9.62
N CYS A 21 -11.12 2.38 -8.33
CA CYS A 21 -11.42 3.34 -7.26
C CYS A 21 -10.24 3.51 -6.30
N ASP A 22 -8.99 3.41 -6.77
CA ASP A 22 -7.84 3.79 -5.95
C ASP A 22 -7.83 5.31 -5.78
N THR A 23 -8.30 5.78 -4.62
CA THR A 23 -8.27 7.21 -4.30
C THR A 23 -6.82 7.68 -4.24
N LYS A 24 -6.56 8.98 -4.43
CA LYS A 24 -5.20 9.55 -4.22
C LYS A 24 -4.63 9.16 -2.85
N LYS A 25 -5.49 9.01 -1.83
CA LYS A 25 -5.09 8.58 -0.48
C LYS A 25 -4.62 7.13 -0.46
N ASP A 26 -5.29 6.24 -1.19
CA ASP A 26 -4.91 4.84 -1.27
C ASP A 26 -3.59 4.68 -2.02
N GLN A 27 -3.38 5.43 -3.10
CA GLN A 27 -2.12 5.44 -3.85
C GLN A 27 -0.95 5.89 -2.97
N ILE A 28 -1.07 7.04 -2.28
CA ILE A 28 -0.02 7.55 -1.39
C ILE A 28 0.21 6.60 -0.21
N TYR A 29 -0.83 6.05 0.39
CA TYR A 29 -0.70 5.11 1.50
C TYR A 29 0.05 3.84 1.07
N GLN A 30 -0.35 3.23 -0.05
CA GLN A 30 0.30 2.00 -0.52
C GLN A 30 1.75 2.28 -0.90
N PHE A 31 2.03 3.38 -1.59
CA PHE A 31 3.39 3.77 -1.94
C PHE A 31 4.26 3.99 -0.68
N ALA A 32 3.79 4.79 0.28
CA ALA A 32 4.49 5.04 1.54
C ALA A 32 4.74 3.75 2.33
N ARG A 33 3.74 2.86 2.38
CA ARG A 33 3.82 1.56 3.03
C ARG A 33 4.88 0.65 2.41
N CYS A 34 4.94 0.60 1.08
CA CYS A 34 5.92 -0.23 0.37
C CYS A 34 7.36 0.30 0.51
N VAL A 35 7.56 1.62 0.40
CA VAL A 35 8.88 2.23 0.61
C VAL A 35 9.35 2.03 2.05
N MET A 36 8.48 2.32 3.02
CA MET A 36 8.83 2.17 4.43
C MET A 36 9.18 0.72 4.79
N ALA A 37 8.44 -0.25 4.26
CA ALA A 37 8.75 -1.67 4.45
C ALA A 37 10.12 -2.03 3.85
N THR A 38 10.41 -1.54 2.64
CA THR A 38 11.70 -1.76 1.95
C THR A 38 12.87 -1.21 2.76
N GLU A 39 12.78 0.04 3.22
CA GLU A 39 13.84 0.67 4.03
C GLU A 39 14.00 0.00 5.41
N THR A 40 12.90 -0.48 6.00
CA THR A 40 12.96 -1.26 7.25
C THR A 40 13.68 -2.59 7.06
N VAL A 41 13.41 -3.29 5.94
CA VAL A 41 14.12 -4.54 5.60
C VAL A 41 15.60 -4.30 5.29
N ALA A 42 15.92 -3.14 4.70
CA ALA A 42 17.30 -2.71 4.45
C ALA A 42 18.08 -2.39 5.74
N GLY A 43 17.41 -2.39 6.91
CA GLY A 43 18.04 -2.12 8.21
C GLY A 43 18.18 -0.64 8.53
N GLY A 44 17.45 0.24 7.84
CA GLY A 44 17.44 1.67 8.14
C GLY A 44 16.94 1.96 9.56
N SER A 45 17.55 2.95 10.22
CA SER A 45 17.03 3.42 11.51
C SER A 45 15.64 4.07 11.34
N PRO A 46 14.76 4.08 12.36
CA PRO A 46 13.41 4.63 12.22
C PRO A 46 13.37 6.07 11.67
N GLY A 47 14.32 6.92 12.06
CA GLY A 47 14.44 8.28 11.55
C GLY A 47 14.82 8.34 10.07
N GLU A 48 15.78 7.51 9.65
CA GLU A 48 16.22 7.41 8.25
C GLU A 48 15.10 6.86 7.36
N VAL A 49 14.42 5.80 7.81
CA VAL A 49 13.26 5.20 7.15
C VAL A 49 12.18 6.26 6.91
N GLY A 50 11.87 7.08 7.92
CA GLY A 50 10.91 8.17 7.81
C GLY A 50 11.31 9.23 6.78
N ILE A 51 12.58 9.66 6.80
CA ILE A 51 13.11 10.66 5.85
C ILE A 51 13.04 10.15 4.41
N LYS A 52 13.54 8.95 4.15
CA LYS A 52 13.54 8.36 2.80
C LYS A 52 12.13 8.10 2.28
N THR A 53 11.23 7.63 3.16
CA THR A 53 9.81 7.47 2.81
C THR A 53 9.18 8.80 2.43
N GLY A 54 9.41 9.86 3.21
CA GLY A 54 8.89 11.19 2.90
C GLY A 54 9.40 11.76 1.58
N GLN A 55 10.70 11.60 1.30
CA GLN A 55 11.31 12.01 0.02
C GLN A 55 10.70 11.25 -1.15
N ALA A 56 10.55 9.93 -1.03
CA ALA A 56 9.95 9.11 -2.08
C ALA A 56 8.49 9.49 -2.33
N VAL A 57 7.68 9.70 -1.28
CA VAL A 57 6.28 10.10 -1.41
C VAL A 57 6.16 11.46 -2.10
N ALA A 58 7.00 12.43 -1.74
CA ALA A 58 7.00 13.74 -2.39
C ALA A 58 7.32 13.64 -3.89
N GLN A 59 8.27 12.78 -4.27
CA GLN A 59 8.60 12.52 -5.66
C GLN A 59 7.44 11.82 -6.39
N TYR A 60 6.84 10.79 -5.78
CA TYR A 60 5.68 10.09 -6.34
C TYR A 60 4.49 11.02 -6.56
N GLN A 61 4.21 11.94 -5.63
CA GLN A 61 3.17 12.95 -5.83
C GLN A 61 3.42 13.82 -7.06
N LYS A 62 4.67 14.24 -7.26
CA LYS A 62 5.06 15.05 -8.41
C LYS A 62 4.91 14.28 -9.72
N ASP A 63 5.36 13.02 -9.77
CA ASP A 63 5.35 12.21 -10.99
C ASP A 63 3.94 11.77 -11.40
N HIS A 64 3.03 11.64 -10.44
CA HIS A 64 1.65 11.20 -10.68
C HIS A 64 0.62 12.32 -10.59
N GLY A 65 1.03 13.58 -10.42
CA GLY A 65 0.13 14.73 -10.32
C GLY A 65 -0.83 14.68 -9.12
N LEU A 66 -0.40 14.06 -8.02
CA LEU A 66 -1.21 13.86 -6.81
C LEU A 66 -1.02 15.02 -5.83
N ASP A 67 -1.97 15.95 -5.79
CA ASP A 67 -1.96 17.03 -4.81
C ASP A 67 -2.62 16.58 -3.48
N MET A 68 -1.79 16.36 -2.47
CA MET A 68 -2.18 16.09 -1.08
C MET A 68 -1.36 16.96 -0.15
N ASN A 69 -2.02 17.50 0.87
CA ASN A 69 -1.33 18.31 1.86
C ASN A 69 -0.51 17.45 2.83
N TYR A 70 0.44 18.10 3.51
CA TYR A 70 1.36 17.46 4.44
C TYR A 70 0.67 16.69 5.56
N GLU A 71 -0.41 17.21 6.16
CA GLU A 71 -1.09 16.55 7.28
C GLU A 71 -1.78 15.26 6.84
N GLU A 72 -2.37 15.25 5.65
CA GLU A 72 -2.96 14.02 5.09
C GLU A 72 -1.87 12.96 4.82
N ILE A 73 -0.74 13.36 4.22
CA ILE A 73 0.38 12.45 3.95
C ILE A 73 0.96 11.90 5.26
N LYS A 74 1.16 12.75 6.26
CA LYS A 74 1.67 12.36 7.57
C LYS A 74 0.76 11.33 8.24
N GLY A 75 -0.57 11.50 8.14
CA GLY A 75 -1.53 10.52 8.64
C GLY A 75 -1.43 9.16 7.93
N LEU A 76 -1.24 9.16 6.61
CA LEU A 76 -1.05 7.92 5.85
C LEU A 76 0.30 7.24 6.14
N ALA A 77 1.37 8.02 6.29
CA ALA A 77 2.68 7.51 6.67
C ALA A 77 2.67 6.92 8.08
N GLU A 78 1.97 7.55 9.04
CA GLU A 78 1.81 6.99 10.38
C GLU A 78 0.99 5.69 10.36
N LYS A 79 -0.08 5.63 9.56
CA LYS A 79 -0.83 4.39 9.34
C LYS A 79 0.08 3.28 8.81
N ALA A 80 0.90 3.58 7.81
CA ALA A 80 1.87 2.63 7.27
C ALA A 80 2.90 2.17 8.32
N ARG A 81 3.42 3.12 9.11
CA ARG A 81 4.37 2.85 10.19
C ARG A 81 3.79 1.89 11.22
N LEU A 82 2.58 2.15 11.68
CA LEU A 82 1.90 1.29 12.66
C LEU A 82 1.66 -0.13 12.13
N GLU A 83 1.41 -0.29 10.83
CA GLU A 83 1.27 -1.62 10.22
C GLU A 83 2.60 -2.38 10.18
N ILE A 84 3.70 -1.69 9.89
CA ILE A 84 5.05 -2.27 9.83
C ILE A 84 5.57 -2.58 11.23
N THR A 85 5.51 -1.62 12.15
CA THR A 85 6.07 -1.78 13.50
C THR A 85 5.16 -2.57 14.42
N GLY A 86 3.85 -2.60 14.15
CA GLY A 86 2.85 -3.16 15.07
C GLY A 86 2.84 -2.44 16.42
N SER A 87 2.55 -3.19 17.50
CA SER A 87 2.65 -2.68 18.87
C SER A 87 4.08 -2.19 19.18
N PRO A 88 4.24 -1.05 19.90
CA PRO A 88 5.54 -0.55 20.34
C PRO A 88 6.40 -1.56 21.12
N GLU A 89 5.77 -2.57 21.71
CA GLU A 89 6.42 -3.61 22.51
C GLU A 89 7.08 -4.72 21.66
N LEU A 90 6.84 -4.72 20.35
CA LEU A 90 7.38 -5.77 19.49
C LEU A 90 8.90 -5.62 19.29
N PRO A 91 9.66 -6.71 19.44
CA PRO A 91 11.10 -6.66 19.23
C PRO A 91 11.41 -6.38 17.75
N ALA A 92 12.51 -5.68 17.49
CA ALA A 92 12.90 -5.26 16.14
C ALA A 92 12.87 -6.39 15.07
N PRO A 93 13.31 -7.64 15.35
CA PRO A 93 13.18 -8.73 14.39
C PRO A 93 11.74 -9.00 13.95
N ALA A 94 10.76 -8.90 14.86
CA ALA A 94 9.36 -9.10 14.53
C ALA A 94 8.78 -7.95 13.68
N GLN A 95 9.34 -6.75 13.79
CA GLN A 95 8.99 -5.61 12.93
C GLN A 95 9.54 -5.82 11.52
N VAL A 96 10.80 -6.28 11.42
CA VAL A 96 11.43 -6.63 10.14
C VAL A 96 10.68 -7.77 9.43
N ASP A 97 10.21 -8.79 10.16
CA ASP A 97 9.44 -9.88 9.56
C ASP A 97 8.08 -9.42 9.01
N ARG A 98 7.44 -8.44 9.66
CA ARG A 98 6.23 -7.78 9.12
C ARG A 98 6.57 -6.99 7.87
N ALA A 99 7.64 -6.19 7.91
CA ALA A 99 8.11 -5.42 6.76
C ALA A 99 8.38 -6.32 5.54
N LYS A 100 9.04 -7.48 5.73
CA LYS A 100 9.26 -8.47 4.66
C LYS A 100 7.95 -8.97 4.05
N LYS A 101 6.95 -9.31 4.87
CA LYS A 101 5.64 -9.77 4.39
C LYS A 101 4.93 -8.69 3.56
N ILE A 102 5.03 -7.43 3.97
CA ILE A 102 4.48 -6.29 3.24
C ILE A 102 5.20 -6.11 1.90
N MET A 103 6.54 -6.09 1.93
CA MET A 103 7.39 -5.89 0.75
C MET A 103 7.14 -6.92 -0.36
N ILE A 104 6.86 -8.19 -0.02
CA ILE A 104 6.58 -9.24 -1.01
C ILE A 104 5.12 -9.29 -1.49
N SER A 105 4.24 -8.42 -0.98
CA SER A 105 2.85 -8.34 -1.43
C SER A 105 2.76 -7.88 -2.88
N ASP A 106 1.74 -8.35 -3.61
CA ASP A 106 1.55 -8.01 -5.02
C ASP A 106 1.36 -6.49 -5.23
N GLN A 107 0.79 -5.82 -4.22
CA GLN A 107 0.66 -4.36 -4.18
C GLN A 107 2.01 -3.65 -4.23
N CYS A 108 3.03 -4.14 -3.49
CA CYS A 108 4.35 -3.52 -3.48
C CYS A 108 5.21 -3.89 -4.70
N LYS A 109 5.01 -5.09 -5.26
CA LYS A 109 5.67 -5.49 -6.51
C LYS A 109 5.25 -4.62 -7.69
N ASN A 110 3.98 -4.21 -7.74
CA ASN A 110 3.43 -3.40 -8.82
C ASN A 110 3.58 -1.88 -8.61
N ALA A 111 3.96 -1.43 -7.41
CA ALA A 111 4.16 -0.01 -7.10
C ALA A 111 5.55 0.52 -7.48
N SER A 112 6.45 -0.35 -7.96
CA SER A 112 7.84 -0.05 -8.33
C SER A 112 8.09 -0.08 -9.84
N SER A 113 7.05 -0.27 -10.65
CA SER A 113 7.06 -0.32 -12.11
C SER A 113 6.54 0.96 -12.75
#